data_AF-A0A7L4GY69-F1
#
_entry.id   AF-A0A7L4GY69-F1
#
_cell.length_a   1.000
_cell.length_b   1.000
_cell.length_c   1.000
_cell.angle_alpha   90.00
_cell.angle_beta   90.00
_cell.angle_gamma   90.00
#
_symmetry.space_group_name_H-M   'P 1'
#
loop_
_entity.id
_entity.type
_entity.pdbx_description
1 polymer ?
#
loop_
_entity_poly.entity_id
_entity_poly.type
_entity_poly.pdbx_seq_one_letter_code
_entity_poly.pdbx_strand_id
1 'polypeptide(L)'
;STQTYSQGIELICQKQKEFVKSSVESKWNLAEAQHKFGSLALHNSESTDQEYAKAQTETSELRQREEEWRRKEAALIQRERQNLLNTESFMSAYLHHIDVDKFFVLFGDKDISKSFIQKHEQKIRYFGMLGRWNDSQRFLSDEPYLICEETAKYLILWCFHLEAEQVLERHLNCFKVHSFPLRLQNSC
;
A
#
# COMPACT_ATOMS: atom_id res chain seq x y z
N SER A 1 -77.52 -62.22 28.25
CA SER A 1 -77.44 -60.76 28.04
C SER A 1 -76.54 -60.02 29.02
N THR A 2 -76.31 -60.51 30.25
CA THR A 2 -75.47 -59.83 31.26
C THR A 2 -73.96 -59.84 30.95
N GLN A 3 -73.48 -60.90 30.29
CA GLN A 3 -72.05 -61.11 29.99
C GLN A 3 -71.53 -60.18 28.88
N THR A 4 -72.34 -59.89 27.87
CA THR A 4 -72.04 -58.95 26.78
C THR A 4 -72.03 -57.49 27.24
N TYR A 5 -72.86 -57.13 28.23
CA TYR A 5 -72.86 -55.79 28.82
C TYR A 5 -71.58 -55.52 29.65
N SER A 6 -71.15 -56.49 30.45
CA SER A 6 -69.90 -56.41 31.23
C SER A 6 -68.66 -56.22 30.34
N GLN A 7 -68.55 -57.01 29.26
CA GLN A 7 -67.44 -56.89 28.30
C GLN A 7 -67.43 -55.52 27.57
N GLY A 8 -68.61 -54.96 27.28
CA GLY A 8 -68.72 -53.64 26.67
C GLY A 8 -68.20 -52.52 27.58
N ILE A 9 -68.55 -52.57 28.88
CA ILE A 9 -68.06 -51.59 29.87
C ILE A 9 -66.55 -51.71 30.08
N GLU A 10 -66.02 -52.94 30.15
CA GLU A 10 -64.58 -53.18 30.32
C GLU A 10 -63.77 -52.64 29.14
N LEU A 11 -64.26 -52.83 27.91
CA LEU A 11 -63.64 -52.28 26.69
C LEU A 11 -63.64 -50.74 26.67
N ILE A 12 -64.74 -50.11 27.12
CA ILE A 12 -64.82 -48.64 27.23
C ILE A 12 -63.82 -48.13 28.28
N CYS A 13 -63.73 -48.80 29.43
CA CYS A 13 -62.80 -48.43 30.49
C CYS A 13 -61.34 -48.54 30.03
N GLN A 14 -61.00 -49.59 29.27
CA GLN A 14 -59.67 -49.77 28.72
C GLN A 14 -59.31 -48.71 27.68
N LYS A 15 -60.22 -48.40 26.74
CA LYS A 15 -60.03 -47.30 25.78
C LYS A 15 -59.86 -45.95 26.45
N GLN A 16 -60.61 -45.67 27.51
CA GLN A 16 -60.47 -44.44 28.29
C GLN A 16 -59.08 -44.35 28.94
N LYS A 17 -58.59 -45.47 29.51
CA LYS A 17 -57.27 -45.55 30.13
C LYS A 17 -56.14 -45.32 29.12
N GLU A 18 -56.23 -45.93 27.95
CA GLU A 18 -55.27 -45.74 26.86
C GLU A 18 -55.30 -44.30 26.32
N PHE A 19 -56.48 -43.71 26.18
CA PHE A 19 -56.63 -42.31 25.77
C PHE A 19 -56.01 -41.36 26.78
N VAL A 20 -56.28 -41.55 28.07
CA VAL A 20 -55.69 -40.73 29.14
C VAL A 20 -54.16 -40.90 29.17
N LYS A 21 -53.66 -42.14 29.06
CA LYS A 21 -52.21 -42.40 28.99
C LYS A 21 -51.57 -41.65 27.81
N SER A 22 -52.13 -41.79 26.62
CA SER A 22 -51.63 -41.15 25.41
C SER A 22 -51.68 -39.62 25.50
N SER A 23 -52.73 -39.07 26.12
CA SER A 23 -52.87 -37.62 26.35
C SER A 23 -51.81 -37.09 27.32
N VAL A 24 -51.56 -37.80 28.42
CA VAL A 24 -50.54 -37.42 29.40
C VAL A 24 -49.14 -37.51 28.78
N GLU A 25 -48.84 -38.59 28.06
CA GLU A 25 -47.58 -38.77 27.36
C GLU A 25 -47.34 -37.68 26.30
N SER A 26 -48.36 -37.34 25.51
CA SER A 26 -48.27 -36.25 24.54
C SER A 26 -48.03 -34.89 25.21
N LYS A 27 -48.65 -34.60 26.35
CA LYS A 27 -48.43 -33.36 27.11
C LYS A 27 -47.04 -33.30 27.71
N TRP A 28 -46.54 -34.41 28.24
CA TRP A 28 -45.17 -34.51 28.75
C TRP A 28 -44.15 -34.30 27.65
N ASN A 29 -44.30 -34.99 26.52
CA ASN A 29 -43.40 -34.85 25.36
C ASN A 29 -43.39 -33.42 24.82
N LEU A 30 -44.54 -32.74 24.80
CA LEU A 30 -44.62 -31.33 24.41
C LEU A 30 -43.87 -30.42 25.40
N ALA A 31 -44.07 -30.60 26.70
CA ALA A 31 -43.38 -29.81 27.72
C ALA A 31 -41.86 -30.03 27.67
N GLU A 32 -41.42 -31.27 27.44
CA GLU A 32 -40.00 -31.60 27.29
C GLU A 32 -39.41 -30.97 26.02
N ALA A 33 -40.14 -31.01 24.90
CA ALA A 33 -39.71 -30.36 23.66
C ALA A 33 -39.60 -28.84 23.81
N GLN A 34 -40.56 -28.20 24.49
CA GLN A 34 -40.52 -26.77 24.79
C GLN A 34 -39.34 -26.40 25.69
N HIS A 35 -39.07 -27.20 26.72
CA HIS A 35 -37.92 -26.99 27.60
C HIS A 35 -36.59 -27.11 26.83
N LYS A 36 -36.43 -28.14 25.99
CA LYS A 36 -35.25 -28.30 25.14
C LYS A 36 -35.06 -27.12 24.19
N PHE A 37 -36.14 -26.64 23.58
CA PHE A 37 -36.10 -25.48 22.71
C PHE A 37 -35.66 -24.21 23.46
N GLY A 38 -36.23 -23.95 24.64
CA GLY A 38 -35.83 -22.81 25.46
C GLY A 38 -34.36 -22.84 25.89
N SER A 39 -33.87 -24.02 26.29
CA SER A 39 -32.45 -24.21 26.66
C SER A 39 -31.51 -23.98 25.48
N LEU A 40 -31.84 -24.51 24.29
CA LEU A 40 -31.05 -24.29 23.08
C LEU A 40 -31.06 -22.82 22.63
N ALA A 41 -32.20 -22.14 22.73
CA ALA A 41 -32.32 -20.73 22.36
C ALA A 41 -31.45 -19.83 23.25
N LEU A 42 -31.43 -20.09 24.58
CA LEU A 42 -30.56 -19.36 25.51
C LEU A 42 -29.08 -19.58 25.20
N HIS A 43 -28.67 -20.83 25.00
CA HIS A 43 -27.26 -21.16 24.75
C HIS A 43 -26.75 -20.62 23.41
N ASN A 44 -27.62 -20.59 22.38
CA ASN A 44 -27.30 -19.98 21.10
C ASN A 44 -27.16 -18.46 21.21
N SER A 45 -28.03 -17.78 21.98
CA SER A 45 -27.93 -16.33 22.20
C SER A 45 -26.61 -15.98 22.89
N GLU A 46 -26.29 -16.65 23.99
CA GLU A 46 -25.07 -16.40 24.77
C GLU A 46 -23.80 -16.65 23.95
N SER A 47 -23.77 -17.75 23.17
CA SER A 47 -22.65 -18.03 22.26
C SER A 47 -22.48 -16.95 21.20
N THR A 48 -23.58 -16.48 20.61
CA THR A 48 -23.55 -15.45 19.57
C THR A 48 -23.08 -14.10 20.12
N ASP A 49 -23.57 -13.72 21.30
CA ASP A 49 -23.17 -12.48 21.98
C ASP A 49 -21.68 -12.49 22.36
N GLN A 50 -21.17 -13.64 22.81
CA GLN A 50 -19.76 -13.81 23.13
C GLN A 50 -18.87 -13.71 21.89
N GLU A 51 -19.26 -14.33 20.77
CA GLU A 51 -18.56 -14.23 19.49
C GLU A 51 -18.54 -12.80 18.97
N TYR A 52 -19.68 -12.10 19.06
CA TYR A 52 -19.78 -10.69 18.67
C TYR A 52 -18.86 -9.79 19.50
N ALA A 53 -18.83 -9.97 20.83
CA ALA A 53 -17.94 -9.22 21.71
C ALA A 53 -16.46 -9.46 21.38
N LYS A 54 -16.07 -10.72 21.14
CA LYS A 54 -14.69 -11.06 20.73
C LYS A 54 -14.31 -10.40 19.40
N ALA A 55 -15.18 -10.52 18.39
CA ALA A 55 -14.95 -9.92 17.08
C ALA A 55 -14.83 -8.39 17.16
N GLN A 56 -15.62 -7.74 18.02
CA GLN A 56 -15.55 -6.29 18.24
C GLN A 56 -14.23 -5.87 18.89
N THR A 57 -13.79 -6.58 19.93
CA THR A 57 -12.49 -6.32 20.57
C THR A 57 -11.35 -6.51 19.58
N GLU A 58 -11.31 -7.63 18.86
CA GLU A 58 -10.28 -7.92 17.86
C GLU A 58 -10.24 -6.85 16.75
N THR A 59 -11.41 -6.43 16.25
CA THR A 59 -11.51 -5.37 15.25
C THR A 59 -10.94 -4.05 15.78
N SER A 60 -11.22 -3.69 17.03
CA SER A 60 -10.70 -2.47 17.64
C SER A 60 -9.18 -2.50 17.82
N GLU A 61 -8.63 -3.65 18.22
CA GLU A 61 -7.18 -3.86 18.37
C GLU A 61 -6.46 -3.78 17.02
N LEU A 62 -7.02 -4.42 15.99
CA LEU A 62 -6.49 -4.36 14.63
C LEU A 62 -6.47 -2.92 14.10
N ARG A 63 -7.54 -2.16 14.33
CA ARG A 63 -7.62 -0.74 13.94
C ARG A 63 -6.57 0.12 14.64
N GLN A 64 -6.33 -0.11 15.93
CA GLN A 64 -5.28 0.61 16.66
C GLN A 64 -3.89 0.29 16.10
N ARG A 65 -3.64 -0.99 15.79
CA ARG A 65 -2.38 -1.46 15.20
C ARG A 65 -2.16 -0.85 13.82
N GLU A 66 -3.19 -0.81 12.98
CA GLU A 66 -3.14 -0.18 11.65
C GLU A 66 -2.76 1.31 11.77
N GLU A 67 -3.42 2.06 12.65
CA GLU A 67 -3.13 3.48 12.85
C GLU A 67 -1.73 3.73 13.41
N GLU A 68 -1.23 2.83 14.27
CA GLU A 68 0.16 2.89 14.74
C GLU A 68 1.16 2.68 13.60
N TRP A 69 0.92 1.70 12.73
CA TRP A 69 1.76 1.46 11.55
C TRP A 69 1.70 2.61 10.56
N ARG A 70 0.51 3.19 10.33
CA ARG A 70 0.34 4.36 9.46
C ARG A 70 1.14 5.56 9.98
N ARG A 71 1.17 5.78 11.30
CA ARG A 71 2.02 6.81 11.94
C ARG A 71 3.51 6.51 11.78
N LYS A 72 3.94 5.25 11.92
CA LYS A 72 5.33 4.84 11.70
C LYS A 72 5.77 5.06 10.25
N GLU A 73 4.92 4.68 9.29
CA GLU A 73 5.15 4.87 7.86
C GLU A 73 5.27 6.35 7.51
N ALA A 74 4.34 7.20 7.99
CA ALA A 74 4.40 8.64 7.77
C ALA A 74 5.69 9.26 8.32
N ALA A 75 6.15 8.83 9.51
CA ALA A 75 7.39 9.30 10.10
C ALA A 75 8.63 8.85 9.29
N LEU A 76 8.62 7.64 8.71
CA LEU A 76 9.69 7.17 7.83
C LEU A 76 9.73 7.99 6.53
N ILE A 77 8.59 8.18 5.87
CA ILE A 77 8.49 9.00 4.65
C ILE A 77 8.98 10.43 4.92
N GLN A 78 8.60 11.03 6.06
CA GLN A 78 9.05 12.36 6.43
C GLN A 78 10.58 12.41 6.64
N ARG A 79 11.14 11.42 7.33
CA ARG A 79 12.59 11.31 7.55
C ARG A 79 13.35 11.12 6.25
N GLU A 80 12.87 10.26 5.36
CA GLU A 80 13.48 10.05 4.04
C GLU A 80 13.45 11.32 3.19
N ARG A 81 12.32 12.05 3.18
CA ARG A 81 12.23 13.35 2.52
C ARG A 81 13.22 14.36 3.09
N GLN A 82 13.36 14.43 4.42
CA GLN A 82 14.36 15.30 5.05
C GLN A 82 15.79 14.90 4.68
N ASN A 83 16.11 13.61 4.66
CA ASN A 83 17.43 13.11 4.26
C ASN A 83 17.75 13.40 2.80
N LEU A 84 16.77 13.23 1.90
CA LEU A 84 16.91 13.58 0.49
C LEU A 84 17.15 15.08 0.34
N LEU A 85 16.36 15.94 0.97
CA LEU A 85 16.56 17.40 0.95
C LEU A 85 17.91 17.83 1.52
N ASN A 86 18.40 17.16 2.57
CA ASN A 86 19.72 17.45 3.14
C ASN A 86 20.86 17.04 2.19
N THR A 87 20.70 15.91 1.48
CA THR A 87 21.70 15.40 0.54
C THR A 87 21.67 16.16 -0.79
N GLU A 88 20.48 16.47 -1.30
CA GLU A 88 20.27 17.34 -2.46
C GLU A 88 20.75 18.76 -2.18
N SER A 89 20.47 19.33 -1.01
CA SER A 89 20.97 20.68 -0.67
C SER A 89 22.49 20.72 -0.53
N PHE A 90 23.11 19.67 0.01
CA PHE A 90 24.57 19.53 0.06
C PHE A 90 25.19 19.39 -1.33
N MET A 91 24.67 18.49 -2.19
CA MET A 91 25.19 18.29 -3.53
C MET A 91 24.87 19.47 -4.47
N SER A 92 23.66 20.02 -4.40
CA SER A 92 23.23 21.19 -5.19
C SER A 92 24.00 22.44 -4.81
N ALA A 93 24.22 22.73 -3.51
CA ALA A 93 25.04 23.87 -3.11
C ALA A 93 26.51 23.70 -3.53
N TYR A 94 27.05 22.47 -3.49
CA TYR A 94 28.40 22.19 -3.93
C TYR A 94 28.54 22.28 -5.46
N LEU A 95 27.56 21.78 -6.23
CA LEU A 95 27.58 21.80 -7.69
C LEU A 95 27.19 23.14 -8.30
N HIS A 96 26.26 23.91 -7.71
CA HIS A 96 25.92 25.25 -8.20
C HIS A 96 27.10 26.23 -8.16
N HIS A 97 28.12 25.95 -7.34
CA HIS A 97 29.33 26.76 -7.24
C HIS A 97 30.55 26.17 -7.97
N ILE A 98 30.46 24.92 -8.44
CA ILE A 98 31.55 24.26 -9.16
C ILE A 98 31.27 24.35 -10.66
N ASP A 99 32.06 25.18 -11.33
CA ASP A 99 32.14 25.20 -12.78
C ASP A 99 32.46 23.79 -13.31
N VAL A 100 31.86 23.41 -14.44
CA VAL A 100 32.11 22.13 -15.14
C VAL A 100 33.63 21.92 -15.31
N ASP A 101 34.35 22.98 -15.69
CA ASP A 101 35.80 22.98 -15.81
C ASP A 101 36.52 22.73 -14.47
N LYS A 102 36.02 23.25 -13.34
CA LYS A 102 36.58 23.04 -11.99
C LYS A 102 36.36 21.61 -11.47
N PHE A 103 35.25 20.97 -11.85
CA PHE A 103 34.98 19.59 -11.46
C PHE A 103 35.97 18.61 -12.11
N PHE A 104 36.31 18.81 -13.38
CA PHE A 104 37.36 18.04 -14.06
C PHE A 104 38.74 18.18 -13.41
N VAL A 105 39.04 19.33 -12.80
CA VAL A 105 40.31 19.56 -12.06
C VAL A 105 40.40 18.73 -10.78
N LEU A 106 39.27 18.46 -10.11
CA LEU A 106 39.26 17.75 -8.83
C LEU A 106 39.44 16.23 -8.97
N PHE A 107 39.15 15.67 -10.14
CA PHE A 107 39.07 14.22 -10.35
C PHE A 107 40.10 13.67 -11.35
N GLY A 108 41.04 14.45 -11.89
CA GLY A 108 42.09 13.90 -12.76
C GLY A 108 42.97 14.91 -13.49
N ASP A 109 43.91 14.38 -14.28
CA ASP A 109 44.90 15.14 -15.04
C ASP A 109 44.25 15.88 -16.22
N LYS A 110 44.41 17.22 -16.25
CA LYS A 110 43.53 18.14 -17.00
C LYS A 110 43.53 17.94 -18.51
N ASP A 111 44.66 17.59 -19.10
CA ASP A 111 44.84 17.76 -20.55
C ASP A 111 44.41 16.52 -21.34
N ILE A 112 44.60 15.33 -20.77
CA ILE A 112 44.25 14.06 -21.42
C ILE A 112 42.74 13.82 -21.33
N SER A 113 42.16 14.01 -20.15
CA SER A 113 40.72 13.82 -19.94
C SER A 113 39.89 14.84 -20.73
N LYS A 114 40.33 16.11 -20.81
CA LYS A 114 39.61 17.14 -21.57
C LYS A 114 39.64 16.86 -23.08
N SER A 115 40.79 16.48 -23.63
CA SER A 115 40.90 16.16 -25.06
C SER A 115 40.12 14.90 -25.45
N PHE A 116 40.10 13.87 -24.59
CA PHE A 116 39.29 12.66 -24.80
C PHE A 116 37.79 12.98 -24.81
N ILE A 117 37.31 13.69 -23.79
CA ILE A 117 35.90 14.06 -23.67
C ILE A 117 35.47 14.94 -24.83
N GLN A 118 36.23 15.98 -25.20
CA GLN A 118 35.89 16.84 -26.34
C GLN A 118 35.81 16.06 -27.66
N LYS A 119 36.69 15.07 -27.86
CA LYS A 119 36.70 14.26 -29.08
C LYS A 119 35.54 13.27 -29.16
N HIS A 120 35.06 12.78 -28.01
CA HIS A 120 34.09 11.69 -27.95
C HIS A 120 32.75 12.08 -27.31
N GLU A 121 32.54 13.36 -27.03
CA GLU A 121 31.37 13.88 -26.32
C GLU A 121 30.04 13.40 -26.90
N GLN A 122 29.87 13.48 -28.22
CA GLN A 122 28.63 13.08 -28.88
C GLN A 122 28.33 11.59 -28.68
N LYS A 123 29.35 10.73 -28.75
CA LYS A 123 29.21 9.29 -28.55
C LYS A 123 28.90 8.97 -27.09
N ILE A 124 29.52 9.68 -26.16
CA ILE A 124 29.27 9.54 -24.72
C ILE A 124 27.84 9.97 -24.38
N ARG A 125 27.37 11.11 -24.90
CA ARG A 125 25.97 11.55 -24.73
C ARG A 125 24.99 10.57 -25.36
N TYR A 126 25.29 10.06 -26.56
CA TYR A 126 24.48 9.04 -27.22
C TYR A 126 24.33 7.80 -26.33
N PHE A 127 25.44 7.29 -25.79
CA PHE A 127 25.41 6.19 -24.82
C PHE A 127 24.54 6.52 -23.60
N GLY A 128 24.67 7.70 -23.02
CA GLY A 128 23.85 8.15 -21.89
C GLY A 128 22.35 8.26 -22.18
N MET A 129 21.95 8.36 -23.45
CA MET A 129 20.54 8.37 -23.88
C MET A 129 19.97 6.96 -24.15
N LEU A 130 20.80 5.90 -24.18
CA LEU A 130 20.34 4.54 -24.42
C LEU A 130 19.64 3.99 -23.17
N GLY A 131 18.33 3.77 -23.27
CA GLY A 131 17.53 3.20 -22.17
C GLY A 131 17.48 1.67 -22.13
N ARG A 132 17.90 0.97 -23.20
CA ARG A 132 17.84 -0.49 -23.32
C ARG A 132 19.22 -1.11 -23.16
N TRP A 133 19.35 -2.05 -22.23
CA TRP A 133 20.63 -2.71 -21.91
C TRP A 133 21.31 -3.38 -23.11
N ASN A 134 20.55 -4.07 -23.97
CA ASN A 134 21.11 -4.71 -25.18
C ASN A 134 21.78 -3.70 -26.12
N ASP A 135 21.19 -2.51 -26.27
CA ASP A 135 21.70 -1.46 -27.15
C ASP A 135 22.94 -0.82 -26.53
N SER A 136 22.93 -0.58 -25.21
CA SER A 136 24.09 -0.10 -24.45
C SER A 136 25.27 -1.07 -24.52
N GLN A 137 25.04 -2.38 -24.35
CA GLN A 137 26.09 -3.38 -24.44
C GLN A 137 26.68 -3.46 -25.84
N ARG A 138 25.84 -3.47 -26.88
CA ARG A 138 26.28 -3.51 -28.28
C ARG A 138 27.11 -2.27 -28.62
N PHE A 139 26.64 -1.09 -28.23
CA PHE A 139 27.34 0.17 -28.45
C PHE A 139 28.72 0.20 -27.79
N LEU A 140 28.84 -0.27 -26.54
CA LEU A 140 30.14 -0.35 -25.86
C LEU A 140 31.05 -1.44 -26.43
N SER A 141 30.48 -2.49 -27.03
CA SER A 141 31.26 -3.50 -27.73
C SER A 141 31.87 -2.95 -29.03
N ASP A 142 31.13 -2.09 -29.72
CA ASP A 142 31.59 -1.41 -30.94
C ASP A 142 32.58 -0.27 -30.62
N GLU A 143 32.44 0.37 -29.47
CA GLU A 143 33.26 1.51 -29.02
C GLU A 143 33.94 1.23 -27.66
N PRO A 144 34.84 0.23 -27.56
CA PRO A 144 35.37 -0.26 -26.28
C PRO A 144 36.21 0.78 -25.53
N TYR A 145 36.77 1.75 -26.24
CA TYR A 145 37.56 2.84 -25.64
C TYR A 145 36.71 3.81 -24.80
N LEU A 146 35.38 3.75 -24.90
CA LEU A 146 34.47 4.54 -24.06
C LEU A 146 34.29 3.94 -22.67
N ILE A 147 34.72 2.68 -22.44
CA ILE A 147 34.65 2.00 -21.14
C ILE A 147 35.83 2.46 -20.27
N CYS A 148 35.79 3.71 -19.84
CA CYS A 148 36.83 4.34 -19.04
C CYS A 148 36.24 5.25 -17.95
N GLU A 149 37.09 5.63 -16.99
CA GLU A 149 36.69 6.45 -15.85
C GLU A 149 36.27 7.87 -16.28
N GLU A 150 36.90 8.39 -17.33
CA GLU A 150 36.61 9.71 -17.90
C GLU A 150 35.18 9.79 -18.43
N THR A 151 34.74 8.76 -19.15
CA THR A 151 33.35 8.64 -19.64
C THR A 151 32.35 8.63 -18.49
N ALA A 152 32.62 7.84 -17.43
CA ALA A 152 31.76 7.78 -16.26
C ALA A 152 31.66 9.13 -15.54
N LYS A 153 32.79 9.81 -15.34
CA LYS A 153 32.86 11.15 -14.73
C LYS A 153 32.07 12.18 -15.54
N TYR A 154 32.19 12.16 -16.86
CA TYR A 154 31.44 13.05 -17.74
C TYR A 154 29.93 12.80 -17.64
N LEU A 155 29.48 11.55 -17.66
CA LEU A 155 28.05 11.22 -17.58
C LEU A 155 27.43 11.68 -16.26
N ILE A 156 28.13 11.49 -15.13
CA ILE A 156 27.69 11.96 -13.82
C ILE A 156 27.53 13.48 -13.82
N LEU A 157 28.52 14.21 -14.35
CA LEU A 157 28.47 15.67 -14.46
C LEU A 157 27.34 16.14 -15.38
N TRP A 158 27.15 15.45 -16.50
CA TRP A 158 26.09 15.75 -17.45
C TRP A 158 24.70 15.55 -16.84
N CYS A 159 24.49 14.50 -16.03
CA CYS A 159 23.25 14.29 -15.27
C CYS A 159 22.94 15.49 -14.37
N PHE A 160 23.93 15.99 -13.62
CA PHE A 160 23.75 17.16 -12.77
C PHE A 160 23.45 18.44 -13.56
N HIS A 161 24.11 18.63 -14.70
CA HIS A 161 23.82 19.76 -15.58
C HIS A 161 22.37 19.72 -16.10
N LEU A 162 21.92 18.56 -16.57
CA LEU A 162 20.53 18.35 -17.02
C LEU A 162 19.50 18.56 -15.89
N GLU A 163 19.86 18.21 -14.66
CA GLU A 163 19.01 18.44 -13.49
C GLU A 163 18.90 19.94 -13.16
N ALA A 164 20.02 20.66 -13.15
CA ALA A 164 20.06 22.10 -12.95
C ALA A 164 19.27 22.87 -14.05
N GLU A 165 19.40 22.47 -15.31
CA GLU A 165 18.64 23.05 -16.43
C GLU A 165 17.12 22.82 -16.30
N GLN A 166 16.70 21.61 -15.93
CA GLN A 166 15.28 21.30 -15.71
C GLN A 166 14.68 22.05 -14.51
N VAL A 167 15.46 22.24 -13.44
CA VAL A 167 15.05 23.05 -12.28
C VAL A 167 14.92 24.53 -12.67
N LEU A 168 15.83 25.06 -13.48
CA LEU A 168 15.77 26.42 -14.01
C LEU A 168 14.54 26.62 -14.90
N GLU A 169 14.23 25.67 -15.78
CA GLU A 169 13.05 25.72 -16.65
C GLU A 169 11.74 25.62 -15.84
N ARG A 170 11.68 24.77 -14.81
CA ARG A 170 10.56 24.72 -13.87
C ARG A 170 10.40 26.01 -13.08
N HIS A 171 11.49 26.60 -12.59
CA HIS A 171 11.47 27.88 -11.89
C HIS A 171 11.04 29.04 -12.82
N LEU A 172 11.54 29.10 -14.05
CA LEU A 172 11.12 30.08 -15.06
C LEU A 172 9.65 29.91 -15.46
N ASN A 173 9.15 28.68 -15.55
CA ASN A 173 7.74 28.42 -15.83
C ASN A 173 6.84 28.78 -14.63
N CYS A 174 7.26 28.50 -13.40
CA CYS A 174 6.57 29.00 -12.19
C CYS A 174 6.58 30.54 -12.11
N PHE A 175 7.70 31.19 -12.43
CA PHE A 175 7.79 32.66 -12.47
C PHE A 175 6.94 33.27 -13.59
N LYS A 176 6.87 32.64 -14.77
CA LYS A 176 5.97 33.07 -15.87
C LYS A 176 4.50 32.97 -15.50
N VAL A 177 4.10 31.93 -14.78
CA VAL A 177 2.72 31.77 -14.28
C VAL A 177 2.39 32.80 -13.19
N HIS A 178 3.37 33.29 -12.44
CA HIS A 178 3.18 34.32 -11.40
C HIS A 178 3.41 35.77 -11.87
N SER A 179 3.91 35.99 -13.10
CA SER A 179 4.06 37.33 -13.70
C SER A 179 3.00 37.68 -14.76
N PHE A 180 2.00 36.83 -15.02
CA PHE A 180 0.83 37.25 -15.80
C PHE A 180 -0.15 38.06 -14.91
N PRO A 181 -0.67 39.21 -15.36
CA PRO A 181 -1.03 40.30 -14.47
C PRO A 181 -2.39 40.11 -13.81
N LEU A 182 -2.42 40.40 -12.50
CA LEU A 182 -3.55 40.96 -11.78
C LEU A 182 -4.21 42.09 -12.60
N ARG A 183 -5.28 41.80 -13.36
CA ARG A 183 -6.26 42.82 -13.75
C ARG A 183 -7.59 42.21 -14.23
N LEU A 184 -8.67 42.76 -13.66
CA LEU A 184 -10.08 42.67 -14.03
C LEU A 184 -10.89 41.49 -13.47
N GLN A 185 -11.02 41.46 -12.14
CA GLN A 185 -12.36 41.43 -11.56
C GLN A 185 -12.86 42.88 -11.49
N ASN A 186 -13.87 43.21 -12.30
CA ASN A 186 -14.89 44.23 -12.03
C ASN A 186 -15.84 44.26 -13.23
N SER A 187 -17.02 43.67 -13.05
CA SER A 187 -18.34 44.18 -13.47
C SER A 187 -19.35 43.04 -13.54
N CYS A 188 -20.14 42.90 -12.47
CA CYS A 188 -21.61 42.93 -12.63
C CYS A 188 -22.03 44.34 -13.07
#